data_AF-A0AAF0TMW7-F1
#
_entry.id   AF-A0AAF0TMW7-F1
#
_cell.length_a   1.000
_cell.length_b   1.000
_cell.length_c   1.000
_cell.angle_alpha   90.00
_cell.angle_beta   90.00
_cell.angle_gamma   90.00
#
_symmetry.space_group_name_H-M   'P 1'
#
loop_
_entity.id
_entity.type
_entity.pdbx_description
1 polymer ?
#
loop_
_entity_poly.entity_id
_entity_poly.type
_entity_poly.pdbx_seq_one_letter_code
_entity_poly.pdbx_strand_id
1 'polypeptide(L)'
;MNDGQFLFELPSRVATEHVMSGVWVWKKMNLSLYWWKPTTGCWPDEVKRDWVWIRVMGLPLSLWSSSIFKQIGDQCGGFIETEEETKLKNHLYWARIKVKGDGEKVPIKVKISSDGYVYKVPIWCETPVTVRKVETRRENED
;
A
#
# COMPACT_ATOMS: atom_id res chain seq x y z
N MET A 1 -1.17 -4.40 -2.29
CA MET A 1 -2.11 -3.30 -1.93
C MET A 1 -2.93 -3.06 -3.19
N ASN A 2 -4.24 -3.36 -3.19
CA ASN A 2 -5.09 -3.43 -4.40
C ASN A 2 -4.53 -4.28 -5.57
N ASP A 3 -3.70 -5.27 -5.30
CA ASP A 3 -3.17 -6.12 -6.37
C ASP A 3 -4.31 -6.95 -6.95
N GLY A 4 -4.83 -6.52 -8.10
CA GLY A 4 -5.88 -7.22 -8.85
C GLY A 4 -7.32 -6.72 -8.63
N GLN A 5 -7.54 -5.56 -7.99
CA GLN A 5 -8.88 -4.95 -7.91
C GLN A 5 -9.01 -3.77 -8.89
N PHE A 6 -10.14 -3.71 -9.59
CA PHE A 6 -10.47 -2.67 -10.57
C PHE A 6 -11.90 -2.18 -10.33
N LEU A 7 -12.12 -0.89 -10.61
CA LEU A 7 -13.44 -0.28 -10.58
C LEU A 7 -13.95 -0.10 -12.00
N PHE A 8 -15.16 -0.59 -12.26
CA PHE A 8 -15.86 -0.40 -13.53
C PHE A 8 -17.09 0.47 -13.29
N GLU A 9 -17.20 1.53 -14.08
CA GLU A 9 -18.41 2.34 -14.17
C GLU A 9 -19.20 1.90 -15.41
N LEU A 10 -20.50 1.65 -15.23
CA LEU A 10 -21.38 1.19 -16.30
C LEU A 10 -22.51 2.19 -16.51
N PRO A 11 -23.04 2.31 -17.74
CA PRO A 11 -23.96 3.39 -18.12
C PRO A 11 -25.32 3.31 -17.42
N SER A 12 -25.68 2.15 -16.85
CA SER A 12 -26.91 2.00 -16.08
C SER A 12 -26.85 0.80 -15.11
N ARG A 13 -27.77 0.79 -14.16
CA ARG A 13 -27.97 -0.34 -13.25
C ARG A 13 -28.33 -1.63 -14.01
N VAL A 14 -29.18 -1.54 -15.04
CA VAL A 14 -29.57 -2.69 -15.87
C VAL A 14 -28.36 -3.28 -16.59
N ALA A 15 -27.51 -2.43 -17.18
CA ALA A 15 -26.27 -2.88 -17.79
C ALA A 15 -25.34 -3.56 -16.77
N THR A 16 -25.28 -3.02 -15.55
CA THR A 16 -24.51 -3.62 -14.44
C THR A 16 -25.05 -4.98 -14.05
N GLU A 17 -26.35 -5.12 -13.86
CA GLU A 17 -26.99 -6.39 -13.52
C GLU A 17 -26.76 -7.45 -14.60
N HIS A 18 -26.84 -7.06 -15.89
CA HIS A 18 -26.52 -7.95 -17.00
C HIS A 18 -25.06 -8.41 -16.96
N VAL A 19 -24.11 -7.47 -16.76
CA VAL A 19 -22.68 -7.79 -16.64
C VAL A 19 -22.43 -8.71 -15.44
N MET A 20 -23.03 -8.42 -14.29
CA MET A 20 -22.88 -9.22 -13.06
C MET A 20 -23.39 -10.66 -13.21
N SER A 21 -24.33 -10.93 -14.12
CA SER A 21 -24.85 -12.28 -14.37
C SER A 21 -23.91 -13.17 -15.19
N GLY A 22 -22.92 -12.57 -15.87
CA GLY A 22 -21.99 -13.27 -16.74
C GLY A 22 -20.80 -13.90 -16.01
N VAL A 23 -20.16 -14.84 -16.68
CA VAL A 23 -18.82 -15.35 -16.32
C VAL A 23 -17.79 -14.65 -17.20
N TRP A 24 -16.83 -13.98 -16.57
CA TRP A 24 -15.85 -13.16 -17.29
C TRP A 24 -14.46 -13.73 -17.14
N VAL A 25 -13.72 -13.77 -18.26
CA VAL A 25 -12.33 -14.23 -18.31
C VAL A 25 -11.47 -13.16 -18.95
N TRP A 26 -10.41 -12.75 -18.28
CA TRP A 26 -9.41 -11.83 -18.82
C TRP A 26 -8.02 -12.45 -18.70
N LYS A 27 -7.29 -12.53 -19.82
CA LYS A 27 -5.95 -13.15 -19.86
C LYS A 27 -5.90 -14.54 -19.21
N LYS A 28 -6.92 -15.37 -19.46
CA LYS A 28 -7.10 -16.72 -18.87
C LYS A 28 -7.37 -16.74 -17.36
N MET A 29 -7.65 -15.60 -16.75
CA MET A 29 -8.07 -15.49 -15.35
C MET A 29 -9.56 -15.21 -15.26
N ASN A 30 -10.27 -15.96 -14.41
CA ASN A 30 -11.67 -15.67 -14.11
C ASN A 30 -11.76 -14.38 -13.28
N LEU A 31 -12.62 -13.46 -13.70
CA LEU A 31 -12.92 -12.24 -12.95
C LEU A 31 -14.08 -12.50 -12.00
N SER A 32 -13.90 -12.16 -10.73
CA SER A 32 -14.97 -12.14 -9.74
C SER A 32 -15.49 -10.72 -9.62
N LEU A 33 -16.75 -10.51 -9.98
CA LEU A 33 -17.39 -9.19 -9.92
C LEU A 33 -18.22 -9.05 -8.65
N TYR A 34 -18.16 -7.87 -8.03
CA TYR A 34 -18.92 -7.52 -6.84
C TYR A 34 -19.44 -6.09 -6.97
N TRP A 35 -20.62 -5.83 -6.41
CA TRP A 35 -21.08 -4.45 -6.25
C TRP A 35 -20.11 -3.66 -5.38
N TRP A 36 -19.72 -2.47 -5.85
CA TRP A 36 -18.86 -1.58 -5.08
C TRP A 36 -19.54 -1.18 -3.77
N LYS A 37 -18.74 -1.09 -2.71
CA LYS A 37 -19.14 -0.57 -1.40
C LYS A 37 -18.17 0.54 -1.00
N PRO A 38 -18.59 1.50 -0.16
CA PRO A 38 -17.69 2.53 0.36
C PRO A 38 -16.43 1.98 1.04
N THR A 39 -16.51 0.76 1.57
CA THR A 39 -15.39 0.09 2.24
C THR A 39 -14.56 -0.80 1.31
N THR A 40 -14.87 -0.89 0.01
CA THR A 40 -14.11 -1.68 -0.96
C THR A 40 -12.68 -1.15 -1.05
N GLY A 41 -11.69 -2.02 -0.86
CA GLY A 41 -10.26 -1.66 -0.82
C GLY A 41 -9.77 -1.13 0.53
N CYS A 42 -10.67 -0.87 1.49
CA CYS A 42 -10.30 -0.56 2.87
C CYS A 42 -9.95 -1.84 3.63
N TRP A 43 -9.00 -1.73 4.55
CA TRP A 43 -8.60 -2.82 5.41
C TRP A 43 -9.42 -2.82 6.71
N PRO A 44 -9.86 -3.96 7.25
CA PRO A 44 -10.48 -3.98 8.57
C PRO A 44 -9.50 -3.52 9.65
N ASP A 45 -9.94 -2.60 10.52
CA ASP A 45 -9.09 -2.02 11.58
C ASP A 45 -8.60 -3.09 12.60
N GLU A 46 -9.35 -4.17 12.76
CA GLU A 46 -9.05 -5.28 13.67
C GLU A 46 -7.89 -6.17 13.18
N VAL A 47 -7.59 -6.13 11.87
CA VAL A 47 -6.60 -7.02 11.26
C VAL A 47 -5.22 -6.38 11.33
N LYS A 48 -4.38 -6.91 12.22
CA LYS A 48 -2.96 -6.52 12.32
C LYS A 48 -2.18 -6.95 11.09
N ARG A 49 -1.24 -6.10 10.68
CA ARG A 49 -0.32 -6.36 9.56
C ARG A 49 1.07 -6.66 10.11
N ASP A 50 1.68 -7.71 9.58
CA ASP A 50 3.05 -8.08 9.95
C ASP A 50 4.12 -7.31 9.16
N TRP A 51 3.73 -6.68 8.06
CA TRP A 51 4.60 -5.89 7.19
C TRP A 51 3.83 -4.83 6.41
N VAL A 52 4.56 -3.80 5.98
CA VAL A 52 4.07 -2.75 5.09
C VAL A 52 5.14 -2.37 4.06
N TRP A 53 4.70 -1.80 2.94
CA TRP A 53 5.60 -1.11 2.02
C TRP A 53 5.80 0.33 2.45
N ILE A 54 6.99 0.86 2.22
CA ILE A 54 7.32 2.28 2.34
C ILE A 54 7.89 2.77 1.02
N ARG A 55 7.61 4.03 0.66
CA ARG A 55 8.30 4.76 -0.40
C ARG A 55 9.31 5.72 0.20
N VAL A 56 10.50 5.70 -0.36
CA VAL A 56 11.58 6.63 -0.09
C VAL A 56 11.59 7.65 -1.21
N MET A 57 11.19 8.87 -0.92
CA MET A 57 11.00 9.90 -1.96
C MET A 57 12.28 10.70 -2.17
N GLY A 58 12.64 10.95 -3.43
CA GLY A 58 13.74 11.86 -3.79
C GLY A 58 15.12 11.39 -3.31
N LEU A 59 15.33 10.07 -3.23
CA LEU A 59 16.63 9.52 -2.83
C LEU A 59 17.69 9.80 -3.91
N PRO A 60 18.80 10.50 -3.60
CA PRO A 60 19.88 10.70 -4.54
C PRO A 60 20.43 9.39 -5.10
N LEU A 61 20.81 9.39 -6.39
CA LEU A 61 21.33 8.18 -7.05
C LEU A 61 22.61 7.64 -6.39
N SER A 62 23.42 8.50 -5.77
CA SER A 62 24.61 8.11 -5.00
C SER A 62 24.27 7.21 -3.80
N LEU A 63 23.07 7.36 -3.23
CA LEU A 63 22.57 6.57 -2.11
C LEU A 63 21.77 5.34 -2.57
N TRP A 64 21.65 5.10 -3.87
CA TRP A 64 20.82 4.03 -4.42
C TRP A 64 21.55 2.67 -4.40
N SER A 65 21.63 2.08 -3.22
CA SER A 65 22.31 0.81 -2.99
C SER A 65 21.56 -0.07 -1.99
N SER A 66 21.77 -1.38 -2.07
CA SER A 66 21.15 -2.35 -1.17
C SER A 66 21.49 -2.10 0.31
N SER A 67 22.69 -1.59 0.60
CA SER A 67 23.09 -1.27 1.99
C SER A 67 22.30 -0.09 2.54
N ILE A 68 22.10 0.97 1.74
CA ILE A 68 21.27 2.11 2.14
C ILE A 68 19.81 1.70 2.30
N PHE A 69 19.26 0.90 1.38
CA PHE A 69 17.89 0.40 1.50
C PHE A 69 17.67 -0.43 2.76
N LYS A 70 18.64 -1.31 3.09
CA LYS A 70 18.60 -2.05 4.35
C LYS A 70 18.63 -1.11 5.55
N GLN A 71 19.52 -0.12 5.56
CA GLN A 71 19.63 0.85 6.64
C GLN A 71 18.33 1.66 6.84
N ILE A 72 17.69 2.08 5.74
CA ILE A 72 16.39 2.77 5.79
C ILE A 72 15.32 1.82 6.33
N GLY A 73 15.24 0.59 5.80
CA GLY A 73 14.25 -0.38 6.21
C GLY A 73 14.35 -0.75 7.69
N ASP A 74 15.57 -0.88 8.21
CA ASP A 74 15.83 -1.17 9.63
C ASP A 74 15.40 -0.02 10.54
N GLN A 75 15.57 1.25 10.12
CA GLN A 75 15.05 2.41 10.84
C GLN A 75 13.52 2.51 10.80
N CYS A 76 12.87 1.90 9.81
CA CYS A 76 11.42 1.94 9.60
C CYS A 76 10.68 0.68 10.09
N GLY A 77 11.30 -0.15 10.94
CA GLY A 77 10.66 -1.33 11.54
C GLY A 77 11.39 -2.66 11.32
N GLY A 78 12.38 -2.69 10.43
CA GLY A 78 13.15 -3.89 10.09
C GLY A 78 13.02 -4.21 8.61
N PHE A 79 14.13 -4.20 7.88
CA PHE A 79 14.14 -4.48 6.44
C PHE A 79 13.71 -5.92 6.15
N ILE A 80 12.86 -6.11 5.14
CA ILE A 80 12.48 -7.43 4.60
C ILE A 80 13.03 -7.58 3.18
N GLU A 81 12.63 -6.69 2.28
CA GLU A 81 13.05 -6.74 0.88
C GLU A 81 12.90 -5.37 0.18
N THR A 82 13.59 -5.23 -0.94
CA THR A 82 13.42 -4.10 -1.87
C THR A 82 12.61 -4.57 -3.09
N GLU A 83 11.69 -3.74 -3.57
CA GLU A 83 10.94 -4.01 -4.80
C GLU A 83 11.88 -4.23 -6.00
N GLU A 84 11.50 -5.12 -6.91
CA GLU A 84 12.32 -5.48 -8.07
C GLU A 84 12.61 -4.27 -8.98
N GLU A 85 11.62 -3.45 -9.28
CA GLU A 85 11.82 -2.23 -10.09
C GLU A 85 12.80 -1.25 -9.44
N THR A 86 12.77 -1.15 -8.11
CA THR A 86 13.72 -0.34 -7.34
C THR A 86 15.13 -0.92 -7.45
N LYS A 87 15.29 -2.24 -7.38
CA LYS A 87 16.60 -2.91 -7.57
C LYS A 87 17.15 -2.69 -8.97
N LEU A 88 16.28 -2.76 -9.99
CA LEU A 88 16.62 -2.58 -11.40
C LEU A 88 16.84 -1.12 -11.79
N LYS A 89 16.54 -0.15 -10.90
CA LYS A 89 16.63 1.30 -11.17
C LYS A 89 15.72 1.76 -12.32
N ASN A 90 14.61 1.06 -12.57
CA ASN A 90 13.67 1.40 -13.63
C ASN A 90 12.92 2.71 -13.33
N HIS A 91 12.65 2.98 -12.05
CA HIS A 91 11.97 4.18 -11.57
C HIS A 91 12.80 4.84 -10.46
N LEU A 92 13.45 5.97 -10.76
CA LEU A 92 14.30 6.69 -9.80
C LEU A 92 13.56 7.79 -9.01
N TYR A 93 12.24 7.94 -9.22
CA TYR A 93 11.43 8.90 -8.47
C TYR A 93 11.24 8.50 -7.00
N TRP A 94 11.14 7.19 -6.74
CA TRP A 94 11.04 6.64 -5.39
C TRP A 94 11.67 5.25 -5.34
N ALA A 95 12.28 4.93 -4.20
CA ALA A 95 12.63 3.55 -3.88
C ALA A 95 11.51 2.94 -3.02
N ARG A 96 11.13 1.69 -3.27
CA ARG A 96 10.08 1.00 -2.51
C ARG A 96 10.65 -0.18 -1.74
N ILE A 97 10.41 -0.18 -0.44
CA ILE A 97 11.03 -1.10 0.52
C ILE A 97 9.95 -1.72 1.39
N LYS A 98 10.02 -3.03 1.62
CA LYS A 98 9.15 -3.76 2.53
C LYS A 98 9.79 -3.83 3.90
N VAL A 99 9.03 -3.46 4.92
CA VAL A 99 9.48 -3.42 6.31
C VAL A 99 8.51 -4.17 7.21
N LYS A 100 9.01 -4.65 8.35
CA LYS A 100 8.19 -5.31 9.37
C LYS A 100 7.29 -4.32 10.10
N GLY A 101 6.16 -4.81 10.58
CA GLY A 101 5.18 -4.06 11.34
C GLY A 101 4.01 -3.54 10.52
N ASP A 102 3.08 -2.89 11.20
CA ASP A 102 1.80 -2.41 10.68
C ASP A 102 1.85 -1.01 10.06
N GLY A 103 3.01 -0.35 10.16
CA GLY A 103 3.26 0.99 9.64
C GLY A 103 3.05 2.12 10.65
N GLU A 104 2.45 1.87 11.82
CA GLU A 104 2.13 2.93 12.79
C GLU A 104 3.38 3.65 13.32
N LYS A 105 4.48 2.90 13.46
CA LYS A 105 5.76 3.40 13.98
C LYS A 105 6.74 3.83 12.89
N VAL A 106 6.34 3.79 11.61
CA VAL A 106 7.21 4.23 10.52
C VAL A 106 7.42 5.74 10.61
N PRO A 107 8.67 6.21 10.74
CA PRO A 107 8.92 7.64 10.80
C PRO A 107 8.69 8.30 9.45
N ILE A 108 8.23 9.56 9.44
CA ILE A 108 8.06 10.35 8.20
C ILE A 108 9.37 10.74 7.52
N LYS A 109 10.49 10.64 8.24
CA LYS A 109 11.85 10.97 7.77
C LYS A 109 12.87 10.10 8.48
N VAL A 110 13.91 9.68 7.76
CA VAL A 110 15.07 8.96 8.31
C VAL A 110 16.36 9.72 8.04
N LYS A 111 17.39 9.46 8.85
CA LYS A 111 18.73 10.02 8.65
C LYS A 111 19.65 8.96 8.06
N ILE A 112 20.37 9.32 7.01
CA ILE A 112 21.36 8.47 6.36
C ILE A 112 22.68 9.22 6.37
N SER A 113 23.75 8.54 6.78
CA SER A 113 25.10 9.11 6.76
C SER A 113 25.90 8.38 5.68
N SER A 114 26.39 9.11 4.68
CA SER A 114 27.24 8.58 3.61
C SER A 114 28.22 9.65 3.15
N ASP A 115 29.47 9.26 2.93
CA ASP A 115 30.51 10.12 2.34
C ASP A 115 30.74 11.44 3.12
N GLY A 116 30.61 11.39 4.46
CA GLY A 116 30.77 12.56 5.32
C GLY A 116 29.55 13.50 5.37
N TYR A 117 28.47 13.18 4.65
CA TYR A 117 27.22 13.94 4.66
C TYR A 117 26.13 13.22 5.43
N VAL A 118 25.19 14.00 6.00
CA VAL A 118 23.97 13.48 6.63
C VAL A 118 22.77 13.94 5.83
N TYR A 119 22.05 12.97 5.27
CA TYR A 119 20.85 13.17 4.48
C TYR A 119 19.61 12.97 5.35
N LYS A 120 18.62 13.85 5.19
CA LYS A 120 17.28 13.68 5.77
C LYS A 120 16.36 13.23 4.66
N VAL A 121 15.97 11.96 4.67
CA VAL A 121 15.23 11.35 3.58
C VAL A 121 13.75 11.21 3.98
N PRO A 122 12.81 11.78 3.22
CA PRO A 122 11.38 11.63 3.48
C PRO A 122 10.89 10.22 3.15
N ILE A 123 10.06 9.69 4.05
CA ILE A 123 9.47 8.37 3.96
C ILE A 123 7.95 8.50 3.92
N TRP A 124 7.33 7.77 3.00
CA TRP A 124 5.89 7.63 2.89
C TRP A 124 5.48 6.20 3.17
N CYS A 125 4.67 5.98 4.21
CA CYS A 125 4.17 4.65 4.53
C CYS A 125 2.97 4.30 3.65
N GLU A 126 3.01 3.17 2.96
CA GLU A 126 1.91 2.67 2.13
C GLU A 126 0.93 1.81 2.95
N THR A 127 0.48 2.31 4.09
CA THR A 127 -0.59 1.65 4.88
C THR A 127 -1.94 1.88 4.20
N PRO A 128 -2.74 0.83 3.92
CA PRO A 128 -4.08 1.05 3.39
C PRO A 128 -4.97 1.69 4.44
N VAL A 129 -5.95 2.47 3.96
CA VAL A 129 -7.03 3.03 4.78
C VAL A 129 -7.68 1.92 5.59
N THR A 130 -7.80 2.11 6.90
CA THR A 130 -8.53 1.17 7.76
C THR A 130 -9.97 1.63 7.99
N VAL A 131 -10.87 0.67 8.19
CA VAL A 131 -12.29 0.94 8.46
C VAL A 131 -12.80 0.06 9.58
N ARG A 132 -13.62 0.65 10.45
CA ARG A 132 -14.40 -0.03 11.48
C ARG A 132 -15.85 0.43 11.42
N LYS A 133 -16.79 -0.47 11.69
CA LYS A 133 -18.20 -0.12 11.78
C LYS A 133 -18.46 0.51 13.16
N VAL A 134 -19.12 1.67 13.17
CA VAL A 134 -19.60 2.26 14.42
C VAL A 134 -20.91 1.58 14.80
N GLU A 135 -21.02 1.06 16.02
CA GLU A 135 -22.28 0.54 16.54
C GLU A 135 -23.18 1.72 16.93
N THR A 136 -24.29 1.87 16.21
CA THR A 136 -25.32 2.83 16.59
C THR A 136 -26.08 2.26 17.78
N ARG A 137 -25.96 2.86 18.96
CA ARG A 137 -26.90 2.60 20.05
C ARG A 137 -28.28 3.04 19.56
N ARG A 138 -29.23 2.11 19.49
CA ARG A 138 -30.64 2.47 19.42
C ARG A 138 -30.96 3.09 20.77
N GLU A 139 -31.11 4.41 20.81
CA GLU A 139 -31.81 5.04 21.93
C GLU A 139 -33.23 4.48 21.87
N ASN A 140 -33.59 3.70 22.88
CA ASN A 140 -34.97 3.32 23.10
C ASN A 140 -35.69 4.62 23.45
N GLU A 141 -36.59 5.07 22.57
CA GLU A 141 -37.56 6.12 22.90
C GLU A 141 -38.53 5.51 23.92
N ASP A 142 -38.50 6.04 25.14
CA ASP A 142 -39.51 5.84 26.20
C ASP A 142 -40.84 6.52 25.83
#